data_AF-X1G2J6-F1
#
_entry.id   AF-X1G2J6-F1
#
_cell.length_a   1.000
_cell.length_b   1.000
_cell.length_c   1.000
_cell.angle_alpha   90.00
_cell.angle_beta   90.00
_cell.angle_gamma   90.00
#
_symmetry.space_group_name_H-M   'P 1'
#
loop_
_entity.id
_entity.type
_entity.pdbx_description
1 polymer ?
#
loop_
_entity_poly.entity_id
_entity_poly.type
_entity_poly.pdbx_seq_one_letter_code
_entity_poly.pdbx_strand_id
1 'polypeptide(L)'
;MLEKLDKRDKIHLINLIGRRSNNTPNFALLIGAGASASSGVKTASEMIAEWRRQLYEESKSTKPFEEWLKDQDFYEDDEEYGILFEKLCDQRSQRRTYIEECVKDAKPSWGYIYLANIIAHN
;
A
#
# COMPACT_ATOMS: atom_id res chain seq x y z
N MET A 1 6.56 -13.07 10.07
CA MET A 1 7.43 -11.86 10.05
C MET A 1 8.14 -11.60 11.38
N LEU A 2 7.51 -11.83 12.54
CA LEU A 2 8.15 -11.62 13.86
C LEU A 2 9.16 -12.70 14.30
N GLU A 3 9.21 -13.84 13.62
CA GLU A 3 10.11 -14.96 13.94
C GLU A 3 11.58 -14.74 13.52
N LYS A 4 11.88 -13.68 12.76
CA LYS A 4 13.23 -13.42 12.21
C LYS A 4 14.03 -12.31 12.91
N LEU A 5 13.48 -11.65 13.93
CA LEU A 5 14.19 -10.61 14.68
C LEU A 5 14.96 -11.21 15.85
N ASP A 6 16.29 -11.11 15.84
CA ASP A 6 17.13 -11.53 16.96
C ASP A 6 16.77 -10.68 18.20
N LYS A 7 17.01 -11.23 19.38
CA LYS A 7 16.78 -10.56 20.67
C LYS A 7 17.50 -9.20 20.73
N ARG A 8 18.67 -9.08 20.09
CA ARG A 8 19.44 -7.83 19.99
C ARG A 8 18.71 -6.76 19.18
N ASP A 9 18.09 -7.12 18.06
CA ASP A 9 17.37 -6.17 17.20
C ASP A 9 16.16 -5.57 17.91
N LYS A 10 15.44 -6.41 18.67
CA LYS A 10 14.28 -5.97 19.48
C LYS A 10 14.70 -4.96 20.54
N ILE A 11 15.80 -5.24 21.26
CA ILE A 11 16.35 -4.33 22.28
C ILE A 11 16.78 -3.02 21.64
N HIS A 12 17.44 -3.07 20.47
CA HIS A 12 17.85 -1.87 19.76
C HIS A 12 16.65 -1.01 19.36
N LEU A 13 15.57 -1.62 18.85
CA LEU A 13 14.35 -0.90 18.49
C LEU A 13 13.66 -0.26 19.71
N ILE A 14 13.57 -0.99 20.83
CA ILE A 14 13.03 -0.46 22.09
C ILE A 14 13.83 0.77 22.54
N ASN A 15 15.16 0.69 22.47
CA ASN A 15 16.04 1.80 22.83
C ASN A 15 15.88 2.99 21.88
N LEU A 16 15.70 2.75 20.58
CA LEU A 16 15.47 3.81 19.60
C LEU A 16 14.15 4.55 19.87
N ILE A 17 13.07 3.80 20.08
CA ILE A 17 11.73 4.35 20.35
C ILE A 17 11.71 5.08 21.70
N GLY A 18 12.37 4.53 22.72
CA GLY A 18 12.37 5.09 24.08
C GLY A 18 13.31 6.29 24.29
N ARG A 19 14.26 6.56 23.36
CA ARG A 19 15.20 7.68 23.49
C ARG A 19 14.58 9.00 23.05
N ARG A 20 14.65 10.00 23.93
CA ARG A 20 14.22 11.38 23.64
C ARG A 20 15.35 12.37 23.89
N SER A 21 15.33 13.47 23.15
CA SER A 21 16.15 14.66 23.42
C SER A 21 15.21 15.82 23.71
N ASN A 22 15.32 16.50 24.85
CA ASN A 22 14.44 17.64 25.20
C ASN A 22 12.93 17.39 24.96
N ASN A 23 12.45 16.19 25.33
CA ASN A 23 11.06 15.76 25.13
C ASN A 23 10.61 15.61 23.66
N THR A 24 11.54 15.55 22.70
CA THR A 24 11.26 15.24 21.31
C THR A 24 11.66 13.79 20.96
N PRO A 25 10.82 13.03 20.23
CA PRO A 25 11.18 11.73 19.68
C PRO A 25 12.39 11.83 18.74
N ASN A 26 13.27 10.82 18.77
CA ASN A 26 14.44 10.73 17.88
C ASN A 26 14.20 9.76 16.70
N PHE A 27 12.94 9.57 16.29
CA PHE A 27 12.57 8.67 15.21
C PHE A 27 11.49 9.29 14.33
N ALA A 28 11.40 8.79 13.10
CA ALA A 28 10.29 9.05 12.19
C ALA A 28 9.72 7.70 11.72
N LEU A 29 8.41 7.67 11.48
CA LEU A 29 7.72 6.50 10.94
C LEU A 29 7.48 6.70 9.45
N LEU A 30 8.05 5.84 8.63
CA LEU A 30 7.72 5.73 7.21
C LEU A 30 6.77 4.55 7.02
N ILE A 31 5.54 4.83 6.62
CA ILE A 31 4.50 3.82 6.40
C ILE A 31 4.00 3.88 4.95
N GLY A 32 3.78 2.70 4.35
CA GLY A 32 3.19 2.56 3.02
C GLY A 32 1.83 1.87 3.07
N ALA A 33 1.25 1.60 1.89
CA ALA A 33 -0.06 0.96 1.75
C ALA A 33 -0.17 -0.39 2.49
N GLY A 34 0.95 -1.11 2.66
CA GLY A 34 0.99 -2.36 3.43
C GLY A 34 0.58 -2.22 4.90
N ALA A 35 0.70 -1.03 5.50
CA ALA A 35 0.17 -0.78 6.85
C ALA A 35 -1.37 -0.90 6.88
N SER A 36 -2.03 -0.48 5.79
CA SER A 36 -3.49 -0.51 5.63
C SER A 36 -4.03 -1.86 5.16
N ALA A 37 -3.20 -2.75 4.61
CA ALA A 37 -3.65 -4.05 4.08
C ALA A 37 -4.37 -4.90 5.14
N SER A 38 -3.83 -4.94 6.37
CA SER A 38 -4.46 -5.62 7.52
C SER A 38 -5.80 -5.02 7.97
N SER A 39 -6.13 -3.82 7.48
CA SER A 39 -7.39 -3.12 7.73
C SER A 39 -8.41 -3.34 6.59
N GLY A 40 -8.09 -4.20 5.61
CA GLY A 40 -8.93 -4.50 4.46
C GLY A 40 -8.86 -3.49 3.31
N VAL A 41 -7.91 -2.54 3.37
CA VAL A 41 -7.71 -1.58 2.26
C VAL A 41 -6.88 -2.24 1.18
N LYS A 42 -7.37 -2.16 -0.07
CA LYS A 42 -6.62 -2.63 -1.24
C LYS A 42 -5.27 -1.92 -1.34
N THR A 43 -4.22 -2.70 -1.55
CA THR A 43 -2.88 -2.21 -1.86
C THR A 43 -2.77 -1.83 -3.33
N ALA A 44 -1.78 -0.99 -3.68
CA ALA A 44 -1.51 -0.65 -5.08
C ALA A 44 -1.24 -1.89 -5.95
N SER A 45 -0.54 -2.90 -5.41
CA SER A 45 -0.27 -4.14 -6.13
C SER A 45 -1.54 -4.95 -6.40
N GLU A 46 -2.48 -4.99 -5.46
CA GLU A 46 -3.79 -5.62 -5.67
C GLU A 46 -4.62 -4.85 -6.70
N MET A 47 -4.62 -3.52 -6.64
CA MET A 47 -5.30 -2.67 -7.64
C MET A 47 -4.73 -2.90 -9.04
N ILE A 48 -3.40 -2.87 -9.21
CA ILE A 48 -2.73 -3.15 -10.49
C ILE A 48 -3.14 -4.52 -11.02
N ALA A 49 -3.13 -5.56 -10.18
CA ALA A 49 -3.52 -6.91 -10.60
C ALA A 49 -4.97 -6.96 -11.11
N GLU A 50 -5.91 -6.30 -10.42
CA GLU A 50 -7.31 -6.20 -10.86
C GLU A 50 -7.45 -5.42 -12.16
N TRP A 51 -6.78 -4.27 -12.26
CA TRP A 51 -6.83 -3.39 -13.42
C TRP A 51 -6.25 -4.03 -14.67
N ARG A 52 -5.13 -4.76 -14.55
CA ARG A 52 -4.57 -5.57 -15.64
C ARG A 52 -5.59 -6.57 -16.17
N ARG A 53 -6.33 -7.24 -15.28
CA ARG A 53 -7.37 -8.21 -15.65
C ARG A 53 -8.55 -7.54 -16.35
N GLN A 54 -9.02 -6.41 -15.82
CA GLN A 54 -10.12 -5.64 -16.42
C GLN A 54 -9.77 -5.21 -17.86
N LEU A 55 -8.61 -4.59 -18.06
CA LEU A 55 -8.18 -4.17 -19.39
C LEU A 55 -7.97 -5.35 -20.35
N TYR A 56 -7.47 -6.47 -19.85
CA TYR A 56 -7.35 -7.69 -20.65
C TYR A 56 -8.72 -8.19 -21.13
N GLU A 57 -9.70 -8.26 -20.24
CA GLU A 57 -11.07 -8.67 -20.57
C GLU A 57 -11.73 -7.71 -21.57
N GLU A 58 -11.54 -6.40 -21.40
CA GLU A 58 -12.04 -5.36 -22.31
C GLU A 58 -11.37 -5.39 -23.69
N SER A 59 -10.07 -5.74 -23.74
CA SER A 59 -9.33 -5.84 -25.00
C SER A 59 -9.85 -6.94 -25.92
N LYS A 60 -10.57 -7.94 -25.38
CA LYS A 60 -11.04 -9.15 -26.08
C LYS A 60 -9.90 -9.84 -26.84
N SER A 61 -8.68 -9.75 -26.31
CA SER A 61 -7.50 -10.39 -26.88
C SER A 61 -7.67 -11.90 -26.92
N THR A 62 -7.23 -12.52 -28.02
CA THR A 62 -7.16 -13.98 -28.14
C THR A 62 -5.85 -14.55 -27.59
N LYS A 63 -4.86 -13.69 -27.30
CA LYS A 63 -3.59 -14.11 -26.71
C LYS A 63 -3.79 -14.44 -25.24
N PRO A 64 -3.04 -15.41 -24.68
CA PRO A 64 -3.00 -15.63 -23.24
C PRO A 64 -2.65 -14.35 -22.47
N PHE A 65 -3.20 -14.20 -21.26
CA PHE A 65 -3.02 -12.99 -20.43
C PHE A 65 -1.54 -12.56 -20.29
N GLU A 66 -0.64 -13.49 -19.99
CA GLU A 66 0.78 -13.20 -19.81
C GLU A 66 1.49 -12.71 -21.08
N GLU A 67 1.04 -13.17 -22.25
CA GLU A 67 1.58 -12.72 -23.53
C GLU A 67 1.01 -11.35 -23.92
N TRP A 68 -0.30 -11.15 -23.72
CA TRP A 68 -0.92 -9.85 -23.93
C TRP A 68 -0.31 -8.77 -23.01
N LEU A 69 -0.04 -9.12 -21.75
CA LEU A 69 0.48 -8.20 -20.76
C LEU A 69 1.86 -7.66 -21.16
N LYS A 70 2.73 -8.52 -21.73
CA LYS A 70 4.05 -8.13 -22.24
C LYS A 70 4.00 -7.17 -23.43
N ASP A 71 2.87 -7.11 -24.14
CA ASP A 71 2.69 -6.17 -25.25
C ASP A 71 2.19 -4.80 -24.77
N GLN A 72 1.87 -4.63 -23.48
CA GLN A 72 1.31 -3.38 -22.96
C GLN A 72 2.40 -2.37 -22.61
N ASP A 73 2.12 -1.10 -22.90
CA ASP A 73 2.98 0.03 -22.61
C ASP A 73 3.25 0.25 -21.12
N PHE A 74 2.32 -0.16 -20.27
CA PHE A 74 2.40 0.00 -18.81
C PHE A 74 3.10 -1.16 -18.10
N TYR A 75 3.36 -2.29 -18.76
CA TYR A 75 3.85 -3.48 -18.06
C TYR A 75 5.32 -3.34 -17.68
N GLU A 76 5.63 -3.54 -16.40
CA GLU A 76 6.96 -3.35 -15.80
C GLU A 76 7.46 -1.89 -15.83
N ASP A 77 6.56 -0.92 -16.07
CA ASP A 77 6.85 0.50 -15.97
C ASP A 77 6.76 0.98 -14.51
N ASP A 78 7.66 1.87 -14.09
CA ASP A 78 7.67 2.44 -12.73
C ASP A 78 6.39 3.26 -12.44
N GLU A 79 5.74 3.79 -13.49
CA GLU A 79 4.49 4.56 -13.43
C GLU A 79 3.24 3.69 -13.72
N GLU A 80 3.38 2.36 -13.80
CA GLU A 80 2.30 1.44 -14.16
C GLU A 80 0.99 1.68 -13.39
N TYR A 81 1.09 1.91 -12.08
CA TYR A 81 -0.07 2.24 -11.24
C TYR A 81 -0.83 3.45 -11.77
N GLY A 82 -0.11 4.54 -12.07
CA GLY A 82 -0.68 5.79 -12.55
C GLY A 82 -1.31 5.61 -13.93
N ILE A 83 -0.59 4.95 -14.83
CA ILE A 83 -1.05 4.68 -16.20
C ILE A 83 -2.35 3.86 -16.18
N LEU A 84 -2.39 2.76 -15.42
CA LEU A 84 -3.58 1.93 -15.29
C LEU A 84 -4.75 2.69 -14.66
N PHE A 85 -4.48 3.46 -13.62
CA PHE A 85 -5.53 4.22 -12.93
C PHE A 85 -6.14 5.29 -13.84
N GLU A 86 -5.34 5.92 -14.70
CA GLU A 86 -5.83 6.88 -15.70
C GLU A 86 -6.61 6.20 -16.83
N LYS A 87 -6.18 5.02 -17.29
CA LYS A 87 -6.89 4.25 -18.33
C LYS A 87 -8.29 3.83 -17.87
N LEU A 88 -8.45 3.43 -16.60
CA LEU A 88 -9.73 2.94 -16.05
C LEU A 88 -10.59 4.03 -15.40
N CYS A 89 -9.99 5.13 -14.95
CA CYS A 89 -10.68 6.25 -14.33
C CYS A 89 -10.17 7.55 -14.95
N ASP A 90 -10.73 7.91 -16.10
CA ASP A 90 -10.32 9.06 -16.92
C ASP A 90 -10.49 10.39 -16.17
N GLN A 91 -11.56 10.51 -15.39
CA GLN A 91 -11.89 11.71 -14.62
C GLN A 91 -11.34 11.67 -13.18
N ARG A 92 -10.87 12.83 -12.69
CA ARG A 92 -10.43 12.99 -11.29
C ARG A 92 -11.50 12.60 -10.27
N SER A 93 -12.78 12.86 -10.57
CA SER A 93 -13.92 12.51 -9.72
C SER A 93 -14.08 10.99 -9.58
N GLN A 94 -13.90 10.23 -10.66
CA GLN A 94 -13.95 8.77 -10.63
C GLN A 94 -12.78 8.21 -9.82
N ARG A 95 -11.56 8.73 -10.02
CA ARG A 95 -10.38 8.34 -9.22
C ARG A 95 -10.62 8.53 -7.72
N ARG A 96 -11.16 9.69 -7.34
CA ARG A 96 -11.53 9.98 -5.95
C ARG A 96 -12.57 8.97 -5.44
N THR A 97 -13.64 8.74 -6.21
CA THR A 97 -14.72 7.82 -5.83
C THR A 97 -14.19 6.39 -5.65
N TYR A 98 -13.33 5.93 -6.55
CA TYR A 98 -12.72 4.60 -6.47
C TYR A 98 -11.91 4.43 -5.18
N ILE A 99 -11.05 5.41 -4.84
CA ILE A 99 -10.27 5.37 -3.61
C ILE A 99 -11.15 5.46 -2.37
N GLU A 100 -12.19 6.30 -2.40
CA GLU A 100 -13.18 6.39 -1.32
C GLU A 100 -13.85 5.04 -1.07
N GLU A 101 -14.29 4.33 -2.12
CA GLU A 101 -14.86 2.99 -2.00
C GLU A 101 -13.84 1.96 -1.50
N CYS A 102 -12.55 2.08 -1.86
CA CYS A 102 -11.50 1.19 -1.35
C CYS A 102 -11.25 1.32 0.16
N VAL A 103 -11.57 2.46 0.77
CA VAL A 103 -11.33 2.72 2.20
C VAL A 103 -12.60 2.78 3.04
N LYS A 104 -13.78 2.85 2.41
CA LYS A 104 -15.09 3.12 3.03
C LYS A 104 -15.40 2.30 4.26
N ASP A 105 -15.17 0.99 4.18
CA ASP A 105 -15.49 0.04 5.26
C ASP A 105 -14.26 -0.34 6.11
N ALA A 106 -13.09 0.19 5.77
CA ALA A 106 -11.85 -0.10 6.47
C ALA A 106 -11.86 0.51 7.89
N LYS A 107 -11.37 -0.26 8.86
CA LYS A 107 -11.20 0.19 10.24
C LYS A 107 -9.74 0.06 10.65
N PRO A 108 -9.19 1.01 11.42
CA PRO A 108 -7.80 0.94 11.86
C PRO A 108 -7.52 -0.40 12.55
N SER A 109 -6.56 -1.17 12.02
CA SER A 109 -6.11 -2.39 12.67
C SER A 109 -5.33 -2.09 13.97
N TRP A 110 -5.05 -3.13 14.74
CA TRP A 110 -4.20 -3.03 15.95
C TRP A 110 -2.84 -2.36 15.70
N GLY A 111 -2.30 -2.48 14.48
CA GLY A 111 -1.08 -1.79 14.08
C GLY A 111 -1.22 -0.27 14.21
N TYR A 112 -2.30 0.31 13.68
CA TYR A 112 -2.56 1.75 13.80
C TYR A 112 -2.81 2.19 15.23
N ILE A 113 -3.48 1.37 16.04
CA ILE A 113 -3.69 1.64 17.46
C ILE A 113 -2.33 1.73 18.19
N TYR A 114 -1.42 0.81 17.88
CA TYR A 114 -0.09 0.80 18.49
C TYR A 114 0.77 1.99 18.02
N LEU A 115 0.73 2.32 16.73
CA LEU A 115 1.43 3.51 16.20
C LEU A 115 0.91 4.79 16.83
N ALA A 116 -0.41 4.94 16.96
CA ALA A 116 -1.02 6.08 17.62
C ALA A 116 -0.59 6.16 19.09
N ASN A 117 -0.50 5.02 19.79
CA ASN A 117 -0.01 4.98 21.16
C ASN A 117 1.46 5.42 21.26
N ILE A 118 2.33 4.93 20.36
CA ILE A 118 3.73 5.34 20.28
C ILE A 118 3.83 6.86 20.09
N ILE A 119 3.07 7.44 19.17
CA ILE A 119 3.10 8.89 18.88
C ILE A 119 2.56 9.69 20.06
N ALA A 120 1.47 9.26 20.69
CA ALA A 120 0.85 9.98 21.80
C ALA A 120 1.70 9.95 23.08
N HIS A 121 2.53 8.92 23.25
CA HIS A 121 3.31 8.70 24.47
C HIS A 121 4.81 8.87 24.25
N ASN A 122 5.29 9.36 23.10
CA ASN A 122 6.69 9.70 22.85
C ASN A 122 6.89 11.15 22.45
#